data_AF-Q2LT27-F1
#
_entry.id   AF-Q2LT27-F1
#
_cell.length_a   1.000
_cell.length_b   1.000
_cell.length_c   1.000
_cell.angle_alpha   90.00
_cell.angle_beta   90.00
_cell.angle_gamma   90.00
#
_symmetry.space_group_name_H-M   'P 1'
#
loop_
_entity.id
_entity.type
_entity.pdbx_description
1 polymer ?
#
loop_
_entity_poly.entity_id
_entity_poly.type
_entity_poly.pdbx_seq_one_letter_code
_entity_poly.pdbx_strand_id
1 'polypeptide(L)'
;MNINNTKGISAKQIQQYEKNESLMMGKMTQDNRSAISIPQEKVELSDAVKEIQQIKNTVDNIPDVRDDKVTALKNQIDNNTYNVNAEEVAEKMVAEFFLDILG
;
A
#
# COMPACT_ATOMS: atom_id res chain seq x y z
N MET A 1 -22.16 1.92 -24.70
CA MET A 1 -20.85 1.97 -24.02
C MET A 1 -20.99 1.18 -22.74
N ASN A 2 -20.53 -0.07 -22.71
CA ASN A 2 -20.64 -0.96 -21.54
C ASN A 2 -19.21 -1.29 -21.09
N ILE A 3 -18.79 -0.78 -19.94
CA ILE A 3 -17.52 -1.18 -19.31
C ILE A 3 -17.77 -1.60 -17.85
N ASN A 4 -18.40 -2.75 -17.68
CA ASN A 4 -18.38 -3.48 -16.41
C ASN A 4 -17.43 -4.67 -16.58
N ASN A 5 -16.14 -4.47 -16.27
CA ASN A 5 -15.21 -5.57 -16.06
C ASN A 5 -14.12 -5.14 -15.07
N THR A 6 -14.48 -5.07 -13.79
CA THR A 6 -13.55 -4.94 -12.67
C THR A 6 -12.86 -6.27 -12.42
N LYS A 7 -11.95 -6.66 -13.32
CA LYS A 7 -10.94 -7.67 -13.00
C LYS A 7 -9.78 -6.95 -12.35
N GLY A 8 -9.53 -7.24 -11.06
CA GLY A 8 -8.49 -6.62 -10.26
C GLY A 8 -7.17 -6.54 -11.03
N ILE A 9 -6.68 -5.32 -11.21
CA ILE A 9 -5.41 -5.07 -11.88
C ILE A 9 -4.31 -5.54 -10.93
N SER A 10 -3.48 -6.47 -11.37
CA SER A 10 -2.39 -7.01 -10.55
C SER A 10 -1.34 -5.93 -10.26
N ALA A 11 -0.65 -6.01 -9.13
CA ALA A 11 0.43 -5.08 -8.77
C ALA A 11 1.51 -4.98 -9.86
N LYS A 12 1.71 -6.05 -10.64
CA LYS A 12 2.65 -6.08 -11.78
C LYS A 12 2.18 -5.19 -12.95
N GLN A 13 0.87 -5.08 -13.17
CA GLN A 13 0.32 -4.18 -14.20
C GLN A 13 0.41 -2.73 -13.78
N ILE A 14 0.15 -2.41 -12.51
CA ILE A 14 0.31 -1.04 -11.97
C ILE A 14 1.78 -0.58 -12.11
N GLN A 15 2.74 -1.42 -11.72
CA GLN A 15 4.17 -1.15 -11.90
C GLN A 15 4.57 -0.97 -13.38
N GLN A 16 3.95 -1.70 -14.29
CA GLN A 16 4.21 -1.57 -15.73
C GLN A 16 3.69 -0.22 -16.26
N TYR A 17 2.58 0.31 -15.74
CA TYR A 17 2.10 1.65 -16.08
C TYR A 17 3.07 2.74 -15.58
N GLU A 18 3.50 2.70 -14.32
CA GLU A 18 4.45 3.67 -13.76
C GLU A 18 5.80 3.69 -14.51
N LYS A 19 6.29 2.49 -14.88
CA LYS A 19 7.52 2.35 -15.68
C LYS A 19 7.35 2.92 -17.09
N ASN A 20 6.19 2.71 -17.71
CA ASN A 20 5.92 3.19 -19.06
C ASN A 20 5.74 4.72 -19.10
N GLU A 21 5.12 5.33 -18.09
CA GLU A 21 5.00 6.79 -17.95
C GLU A 21 6.39 7.46 -17.85
N SER A 22 7.28 6.89 -17.05
CA SER A 22 8.66 7.36 -16.89
C SER A 22 9.46 7.28 -18.20
N LEU A 23 9.20 6.28 -19.05
CA LEU A 23 9.86 6.11 -20.35
C LEU A 23 9.33 7.06 -21.43
N MET A 24 8.07 7.49 -21.34
CA MET A 24 7.47 8.48 -22.26
C MET A 24 8.00 9.89 -22.02
N MET A 25 8.32 10.23 -20.77
CA MET A 25 8.91 11.54 -20.42
C MET A 25 10.35 11.71 -20.93
N GLY A 26 11.08 10.61 -21.14
CA GLY A 26 12.45 10.61 -21.69
C GLY A 26 12.55 10.70 -23.22
N LYS A 27 11.43 10.60 -23.95
CA LYS A 27 11.39 10.55 -25.43
C LYS A 27 10.94 11.85 -26.10
N MET A 28 11.00 12.97 -25.38
CA MET A 28 10.65 14.29 -25.92
C MET A 28 11.88 15.11 -26.33
N THR A 29 12.88 14.48 -26.95
CA THR A 29 13.78 15.20 -27.86
C THR A 29 14.12 14.30 -29.05
N GLN A 30 13.92 14.88 -30.24
CA GLN A 30 14.48 14.47 -31.54
C GLN A 30 13.61 13.62 -32.50
N ASP A 31 12.90 14.37 -33.34
CA ASP A 31 12.96 14.37 -34.81
C ASP A 31 11.81 13.77 -35.63
N ASN A 32 11.46 14.55 -36.65
CA ASN A 32 10.45 14.37 -37.68
C ASN A 32 10.61 13.04 -38.45
N ARG A 33 9.52 12.27 -38.55
CA ARG A 33 9.06 11.62 -39.80
C ARG A 33 7.73 10.90 -39.62
N SER A 34 6.76 11.31 -40.44
CA SER A 34 5.62 10.54 -40.96
C SER A 34 4.61 9.98 -39.96
N ALA A 35 3.47 10.65 -39.89
CA ALA A 35 2.29 10.28 -39.14
C ALA A 35 1.70 8.92 -39.58
N ILE A 36 2.07 7.85 -38.88
CA ILE A 36 1.18 6.74 -38.62
C ILE A 36 0.61 7.04 -37.24
N SER A 37 -0.60 7.61 -37.21
CA SER A 37 -1.38 7.74 -35.97
C SER A 37 -1.81 6.34 -35.55
N ILE A 38 -0.90 5.62 -34.88
CA ILE A 38 -1.29 4.52 -34.01
C ILE A 38 -2.16 5.20 -32.96
N PRO A 39 -3.44 4.81 -32.81
CA PRO A 39 -4.25 5.30 -31.72
C PRO A 39 -3.48 5.00 -30.44
N GLN A 40 -2.87 6.04 -29.84
CA GLN A 40 -2.29 5.96 -28.52
C GLN A 40 -3.51 5.85 -27.61
N GLU A 41 -3.95 4.61 -27.39
CA GLU A 41 -5.01 4.30 -26.46
C GLU A 41 -4.49 4.71 -25.08
N LYS A 42 -4.86 5.93 -24.66
CA LYS A 42 -4.46 6.51 -23.39
C LYS A 42 -5.19 5.74 -22.31
N VAL A 43 -4.52 4.74 -21.74
CA VAL A 43 -5.04 4.01 -20.59
C VAL A 43 -4.89 4.91 -19.37
N GLU A 44 -5.93 5.64 -19.03
CA GLU A 44 -5.96 6.41 -17.80
C GLU A 44 -6.18 5.46 -16.61
N LEU A 45 -5.28 5.54 -15.63
CA LEU A 45 -5.42 4.82 -14.38
C LEU A 45 -6.64 5.36 -13.64
N SER A 46 -7.57 4.48 -13.27
CA SER A 46 -8.75 4.88 -12.50
C SER A 46 -8.33 5.49 -11.17
N ASP A 47 -9.12 6.45 -10.68
CA ASP A 47 -8.79 7.18 -9.45
C ASP A 47 -8.70 6.26 -8.21
N ALA A 48 -9.51 5.20 -8.18
CA ALA A 48 -9.44 4.17 -7.14
C ALA A 48 -8.08 3.45 -7.10
N VAL A 49 -7.41 3.26 -8.24
CA VAL A 49 -6.10 2.61 -8.27
C VAL A 49 -5.00 3.56 -7.80
N LYS A 50 -5.11 4.85 -8.12
CA LYS A 50 -4.21 5.89 -7.58
C LYS A 50 -4.33 5.95 -6.05
N GLU A 51 -5.55 5.89 -5.52
CA GLU A 51 -5.81 5.88 -4.08
C GLU A 51 -5.19 4.64 -3.40
N ILE A 52 -5.36 3.45 -3.96
CA ILE A 52 -4.73 2.22 -3.44
C ILE A 52 -3.20 2.33 -3.45
N GLN A 53 -2.60 2.89 -4.51
CA GLN A 53 -1.16 3.08 -4.59
C GLN A 53 -0.65 4.07 -3.54
N GLN A 54 -1.39 5.16 -3.29
CA GLN A 54 -1.08 6.12 -2.24
C GLN A 54 -1.18 5.50 -0.84
N ILE A 55 -2.23 4.72 -0.58
CA ILE A 55 -2.40 3.99 0.69
C ILE A 55 -1.25 3.01 0.87
N LYS A 56 -0.93 2.21 -0.14
CA LYS A 56 0.16 1.24 -0.10
C LYS A 56 1.50 1.92 0.20
N ASN A 57 1.82 2.99 -0.53
CA ASN A 57 3.05 3.76 -0.30
C ASN A 57 3.08 4.31 1.13
N THR A 58 1.94 4.74 1.66
CA THR A 58 1.88 5.24 3.04
C THR A 58 2.14 4.13 4.04
N VAL A 59 1.52 2.96 3.86
CA VAL A 59 1.70 1.78 4.72
C VAL A 59 3.14 1.27 4.67
N ASP A 60 3.74 1.19 3.48
CA ASP A 60 5.11 0.72 3.27
C ASP A 60 6.16 1.66 3.92
N ASN A 61 5.81 2.94 4.13
CA ASN A 61 6.67 3.91 4.82
C ASN A 61 6.46 3.95 6.34
N ILE A 62 5.51 3.18 6.89
CA ILE A 62 5.34 3.08 8.34
C ILE A 62 6.53 2.29 8.92
N PRO A 63 7.21 2.80 9.95
CA PRO A 63 8.29 2.08 10.59
C PRO A 63 7.77 0.80 11.24
N ASP A 64 8.54 -0.27 11.12
CA ASP A 64 8.23 -1.57 11.74
C ASP A 64 8.11 -1.45 13.27
N VAL A 65 8.95 -0.60 13.87
CA VAL A 65 8.93 -0.31 15.31
C VAL A 65 8.35 1.08 15.57
N ARG A 66 7.39 1.16 16.50
CA ARG A 66 6.85 2.41 17.04
C ARG A 66 7.62 2.84 18.28
N ASP A 67 8.77 3.49 18.07
CA ASP A 67 9.71 3.87 19.14
C ASP A 67 9.08 4.72 20.24
N ASP A 68 8.11 5.58 19.89
CA ASP A 68 7.32 6.38 20.82
C ASP A 68 6.59 5.51 21.84
N LYS A 69 5.90 4.46 21.38
CA LYS A 69 5.16 3.54 22.24
C LYS A 69 6.09 2.68 23.08
N VAL A 70 7.18 2.20 22.49
CA VAL A 70 8.19 1.41 23.20
C VAL A 70 8.79 2.23 24.34
N THR A 71 9.16 3.48 24.07
CA THR A 71 9.72 4.39 25.08
C THR A 71 8.71 4.69 26.18
N ALA A 72 7.45 4.97 25.83
CA ALA A 72 6.39 5.21 26.80
C ALA A 72 6.15 4.00 27.73
N LEU A 73 6.18 2.77 27.19
CA LEU A 73 6.04 1.55 27.99
C LEU A 73 7.26 1.30 28.88
N LYS A 74 8.48 1.47 28.36
CA LYS A 74 9.72 1.38 29.17
C LYS A 74 9.67 2.30 30.37
N ASN A 75 9.29 3.57 30.16
CA ASN A 75 9.17 4.54 31.24
C ASN A 75 8.12 4.12 32.29
N GLN A 76 7.00 3.52 31.89
CA GLN A 76 5.99 3.03 32.85
C GLN A 76 6.53 1.85 33.68
N ILE A 77 7.29 0.96 33.04
CA ILE A 77 7.93 -0.17 33.72
C ILE A 77 8.95 0.34 34.74
N ASP A 78 9.85 1.24 34.33
CA ASP A 78 10.90 1.80 35.20
C ASP A 78 10.32 2.56 36.40
N ASN A 79 9.20 3.25 36.20
CA ASN A 79 8.51 3.99 37.26
C ASN A 79 7.53 3.11 38.08
N ASN A 80 7.49 1.79 37.85
CA ASN A 80 6.55 0.87 38.50
C ASN A 80 5.07 1.25 38.34
N THR A 81 4.72 1.97 37.27
CA THR A 81 3.34 2.35 36.94
C THR A 81 2.72 1.49 35.84
N TYR A 82 3.50 0.58 35.27
CA TYR A 82 3.00 -0.42 34.33
C TYR A 82 2.19 -1.49 35.06
N ASN A 83 0.89 -1.56 34.79
CA ASN A 83 -0.02 -2.54 35.37
C ASN A 83 -0.41 -3.58 34.32
N VAL A 84 -0.18 -4.86 34.63
CA VAL A 84 -0.61 -5.98 33.78
C VAL A 84 -2.01 -6.41 34.20
N ASN A 85 -3.00 -6.19 33.34
CA ASN A 85 -4.36 -6.65 33.57
C ASN A 85 -4.51 -8.12 33.12
N ALA A 86 -4.79 -9.01 34.06
CA ALA A 86 -4.94 -10.44 33.79
C ALA A 86 -6.12 -10.76 32.85
N GLU A 87 -7.21 -9.97 32.91
CA GLU A 87 -8.37 -10.14 32.03
C GLU A 87 -8.01 -9.81 30.57
N GLU A 88 -7.34 -8.68 30.35
CA GLU A 88 -6.86 -8.29 29.02
C GLU A 88 -5.89 -9.32 28.43
N VAL A 89 -5.00 -9.88 29.25
CA VAL A 89 -4.08 -10.94 28.83
C VAL A 89 -4.85 -12.19 28.39
N ALA A 90 -5.82 -12.63 29.19
CA ALA A 90 -6.64 -13.80 28.86
C ALA A 90 -7.49 -13.57 27.60
N GLU A 91 -8.06 -12.38 27.43
CA GLU A 91 -8.80 -11.99 26.22
C GLU A 91 -7.91 -12.10 24.98
N LYS A 92 -6.69 -11.56 25.03
CA LYS A 92 -5.74 -11.66 23.91
C LYS A 92 -5.34 -13.10 23.61
N MET A 93 -5.08 -13.93 24.62
CA MET A 93 -4.75 -15.34 24.41
C MET A 93 -5.87 -16.09 23.67
N VAL A 94 -7.12 -15.88 24.09
CA VAL A 94 -8.29 -16.51 23.45
C VAL A 94 -8.51 -15.97 22.04
N ALA A 95 -8.34 -14.67 21.83
CA ALA A 95 -8.46 -14.05 20.51
C ALA A 95 -7.42 -14.60 19.52
N GLU A 96 -6.16 -14.71 19.93
CA GLU A 96 -5.10 -15.30 19.09
C GLU A 96 -5.37 -16.78 18.80
N PHE A 97 -5.84 -17.54 19.79
CA PHE A 97 -6.25 -18.93 19.58
C PHE A 97 -7.32 -19.07 18.49
N PHE A 98 -8.34 -18.20 18.50
CA PHE A 98 -9.36 -18.20 17.45
C PHE A 98 -8.81 -17.75 16.09
N LEU A 99 -7.88 -16.80 16.05
CA LEU A 99 -7.26 -16.36 14.81
C LEU A 99 -6.45 -17.49 14.16
N ASP A 100 -5.66 -18.23 14.96
CA ASP A 100 -4.83 -19.34 14.48
C ASP A 100 -5.64 -20.53 13.94
N ILE A 101 -6.81 -20.83 14.52
CA ILE A 101 -7.64 -21.96 14.05
C ILE A 101 -8.57 -21.59 12.88
N LEU A 102 -8.85 -20.30 12.66
CA LEU A 102 -9.79 -19.83 11.64
C LEU A 102 -9.11 -19.11 10.45
N GLY A 103 -7.86 -18.66 10.61
CA GLY A 103 -7.04 -18.02 9.58
C GLY A 103 -6.34 -19.01 8.65
#